data_AF-X0V732-F1
#
_entry.id   AF-X0V732-F1
#
_cell.length_a   1.000
_cell.length_b   1.000
_cell.length_c   1.000
_cell.angle_alpha   90.00
_cell.angle_beta   90.00
_cell.angle_gamma   90.00
#
_symmetry.space_group_name_H-M   'P 1'
#
loop_
_entity.id
_entity.type
_entity.pdbx_description
1 polymer ?
#
loop_
_entity_poly.entity_id
_entity_poly.type
_entity_poly.pdbx_seq_one_letter_code
_entity_poly.pdbx_strand_id
1 'polypeptide(L)'
;TGIATAMMDSSPIVCITGQVPTTALGGDAFQETDITGATLPLTKHSYLVMQVEDLAHSVREAFYIARTGRPGPVLIDVPKDVQTASTEFVYPDDPINLPGYHPPERATDQQVADALELINGAEKPVILAGHGVLMSGAMAELTQLVEKATIPVATTLLGIGGMPASHPCNLGMMGMHGTAMANHAIQEADLLIACGMRFDDRVTGNLKTYSPNSKKIHLEIDASEINKNIRVDVGIHADLGTVLLQIIPGVKKKKREEWVETIGKWREEAD
;
A
#
# COMPACT_ATOMS: atom_id res chain seq x y z
N THR A 1 -16.36 -6.66 -11.73
CA THR A 1 -16.55 -5.93 -10.46
C THR A 1 -15.56 -6.33 -9.39
N GLY A 2 -15.54 -7.59 -8.92
CA GLY A 2 -14.62 -8.01 -7.85
C GLY A 2 -13.14 -7.73 -8.13
N ILE A 3 -12.69 -7.97 -9.37
CA ILE A 3 -11.33 -7.62 -9.82
C ILE A 3 -11.05 -6.12 -9.64
N ALA A 4 -11.97 -5.25 -10.06
CA ALA A 4 -11.81 -3.80 -9.92
C ALA A 4 -11.72 -3.37 -8.45
N THR A 5 -12.58 -3.90 -7.58
CA THR A 5 -12.51 -3.64 -6.13
C THR A 5 -11.16 -4.07 -5.56
N ALA A 6 -10.71 -5.28 -5.89
CA ALA A 6 -9.42 -5.78 -5.44
C ALA A 6 -8.25 -4.91 -5.93
N MET A 7 -8.27 -4.43 -7.17
CA MET A 7 -7.23 -3.52 -7.69
C MET A 7 -7.21 -2.19 -6.95
N MET A 8 -8.38 -1.62 -6.68
CA MET A 8 -8.49 -0.32 -6.02
C MET A 8 -8.07 -0.39 -4.55
N ASP A 9 -8.43 -1.46 -3.84
CA ASP A 9 -8.14 -1.63 -2.40
C ASP A 9 -6.86 -2.42 -2.11
N SER A 10 -6.16 -2.86 -3.15
CA SER A 10 -4.93 -3.64 -3.09
C SER A 10 -5.10 -5.04 -2.49
N SER A 11 -6.20 -5.72 -2.81
CA SER A 11 -6.47 -7.07 -2.32
C SER A 11 -5.76 -8.12 -3.20
N PRO A 12 -4.90 -8.99 -2.63
CA PRO A 12 -4.20 -10.03 -3.39
C PRO A 12 -5.15 -11.18 -3.74
N ILE A 13 -5.74 -11.16 -4.94
CA ILE A 13 -6.57 -12.24 -5.44
C ILE A 13 -5.98 -12.84 -6.72
N VAL A 14 -6.16 -14.14 -6.91
CA VAL A 14 -5.84 -14.83 -8.16
C VAL A 14 -7.16 -15.32 -8.75
N CYS A 15 -7.54 -14.78 -9.91
CA CYS A 15 -8.77 -15.09 -10.61
C CYS A 15 -8.49 -16.14 -11.69
N ILE A 16 -8.95 -17.37 -11.48
CA ILE A 16 -8.82 -18.45 -12.46
C ILE A 16 -10.09 -18.51 -13.30
N THR A 17 -9.98 -18.33 -14.60
CA THR A 17 -11.10 -18.41 -15.55
C THR A 17 -10.91 -19.58 -16.50
N GLY A 18 -12.02 -20.22 -16.87
CA GLY A 18 -12.03 -21.20 -17.95
C GLY A 18 -12.20 -20.48 -19.28
N GLN A 19 -11.57 -21.01 -20.33
CA GLN A 19 -11.65 -20.48 -21.68
C GLN A 19 -12.02 -21.58 -22.69
N VAL A 20 -12.50 -21.19 -23.87
CA VAL A 20 -12.70 -22.11 -25.01
C VAL A 20 -11.39 -22.86 -25.35
N PRO A 21 -11.45 -24.02 -26.02
CA PRO A 21 -10.24 -24.72 -26.44
C PRO A 21 -9.30 -23.82 -27.25
N THR A 22 -7.98 -24.01 -27.13
CA THR A 22 -6.99 -23.17 -27.81
C THR A 22 -7.23 -23.04 -29.32
N THR A 23 -7.70 -24.10 -29.97
CA THR A 23 -8.01 -24.14 -31.41
C THR A 23 -9.21 -23.28 -31.83
N ALA A 24 -10.03 -22.85 -30.88
CA ALA A 24 -11.23 -22.06 -31.10
C ALA A 24 -11.04 -20.57 -30.75
N LEU A 25 -9.89 -20.20 -30.17
CA LEU A 25 -9.56 -18.81 -29.82
C LEU A 25 -9.51 -17.92 -31.07
N GLY A 26 -10.09 -16.72 -30.97
CA GLY A 26 -10.26 -15.74 -32.04
C GLY A 26 -11.32 -16.14 -33.08
N GLY A 27 -12.10 -17.20 -32.83
CA GLY A 27 -13.05 -17.77 -33.77
C GLY A 27 -14.51 -17.36 -33.53
N ASP A 28 -14.77 -16.47 -32.58
CA ASP A 28 -16.11 -16.13 -32.07
C ASP A 28 -16.87 -17.38 -31.57
N ALA A 29 -16.14 -18.24 -30.85
CA ALA A 29 -16.68 -19.50 -30.36
C ALA A 29 -17.74 -19.30 -29.26
N PHE A 30 -18.54 -20.34 -29.02
CA PHE A 30 -19.59 -20.28 -28.01
C PHE A 30 -19.00 -20.00 -26.61
N GLN A 31 -19.45 -18.92 -25.97
CA GLN A 31 -18.97 -18.41 -24.68
C GLN A 31 -17.50 -17.94 -24.67
N GLU A 32 -16.89 -17.75 -25.83
CA GLU A 32 -15.61 -17.08 -25.93
C GLU A 32 -15.72 -15.61 -25.49
N THR A 33 -14.74 -15.14 -24.74
CA THR A 33 -14.59 -13.73 -24.39
C THR A 33 -13.11 -13.44 -24.20
N ASP A 34 -12.63 -12.34 -24.78
CA ASP A 34 -11.30 -11.80 -24.48
C ASP A 34 -11.28 -11.21 -23.06
N ILE A 35 -11.28 -12.10 -22.07
CA ILE A 35 -11.29 -11.74 -20.65
C ILE A 35 -9.98 -11.08 -20.24
N THR A 36 -8.87 -11.45 -20.90
CA THR A 36 -7.56 -10.82 -20.70
C THR A 36 -7.61 -9.35 -21.10
N GLY A 37 -8.06 -9.03 -22.31
CA GLY A 37 -8.24 -7.65 -22.76
C GLY A 37 -9.28 -6.89 -21.94
N ALA A 38 -10.41 -7.53 -21.61
CA ALA A 38 -11.47 -6.91 -20.81
C ALA A 38 -11.02 -6.54 -19.37
N THR A 39 -10.06 -7.26 -18.81
CA THR A 39 -9.58 -7.07 -17.42
C THR A 39 -8.18 -6.46 -17.32
N LEU A 40 -7.52 -6.18 -18.44
CA LEU A 40 -6.18 -5.59 -18.50
C LEU A 40 -6.00 -4.34 -17.62
N PRO A 41 -6.91 -3.34 -17.60
CA PRO A 41 -6.74 -2.15 -16.74
C PRO A 41 -7.07 -2.41 -15.26
N LEU A 42 -7.61 -3.58 -14.94
CA LEU A 42 -8.10 -3.93 -13.60
C LEU A 42 -7.24 -5.02 -12.94
N THR A 43 -6.18 -5.49 -13.60
CA THR A 43 -5.29 -6.55 -13.12
C THR A 43 -3.87 -6.03 -13.05
N LYS A 44 -3.07 -6.60 -12.13
CA LYS A 44 -1.62 -6.41 -12.12
C LYS A 44 -0.96 -7.14 -13.29
N HIS A 45 -1.49 -8.30 -13.62
CA HIS A 45 -1.01 -9.16 -14.69
C HIS A 45 -2.10 -10.16 -15.07
N SER A 46 -1.99 -10.72 -16.28
CA SER A 46 -2.89 -11.76 -16.79
C SER A 46 -2.07 -12.81 -17.54
N TYR A 47 -2.36 -14.08 -17.30
CA TYR A 47 -1.83 -15.21 -18.05
C TYR A 47 -2.93 -15.81 -18.91
N LEU A 48 -2.62 -16.12 -20.17
CA LEU A 48 -3.39 -17.07 -20.99
C LEU A 48 -2.52 -18.31 -21.17
N VAL A 49 -2.87 -19.40 -20.49
CA VAL A 49 -2.03 -20.60 -20.43
C VAL A 49 -2.32 -21.46 -21.66
N MET A 50 -1.41 -21.47 -22.64
CA MET A 50 -1.63 -22.16 -23.92
C MET A 50 -1.21 -23.63 -23.91
N GLN A 51 -0.37 -24.04 -22.96
CA GLN A 51 0.16 -25.39 -22.83
C GLN A 51 0.09 -25.83 -21.36
N VAL A 52 -0.14 -27.12 -21.12
CA VAL A 52 -0.33 -27.65 -19.75
C VAL A 52 0.98 -27.64 -18.95
N GLU A 53 2.11 -27.69 -19.63
CA GLU A 53 3.46 -27.58 -19.08
C GLU A 53 3.71 -26.23 -18.39
N ASP A 54 3.10 -25.15 -18.90
CA ASP A 54 3.27 -23.79 -18.39
C ASP A 54 2.42 -23.52 -17.14
N LEU A 55 1.41 -24.35 -16.88
CA LEU A 55 0.38 -24.09 -15.86
C LEU A 55 0.98 -23.93 -14.46
N ALA A 56 1.91 -24.82 -14.07
CA ALA A 56 2.54 -24.77 -12.74
C ALA A 56 3.34 -23.47 -12.54
N HIS A 57 4.08 -23.04 -13.56
CA HIS A 57 4.83 -21.78 -13.54
C HIS A 57 3.89 -20.58 -13.48
N SER A 58 2.87 -20.50 -14.34
CA SER A 58 1.91 -19.39 -14.36
C SER A 58 1.17 -19.24 -13.04
N VAL A 59 0.76 -20.35 -12.40
CA VAL A 59 0.13 -20.29 -11.06
C VAL A 59 1.12 -19.74 -10.03
N ARG A 60 2.36 -20.25 -9.97
CA ARG A 60 3.36 -19.76 -9.01
C ARG A 60 3.65 -18.27 -9.17
N GLU A 61 3.88 -17.82 -10.40
CA GLU A 61 4.14 -16.42 -10.70
C GLU A 61 2.92 -15.54 -10.39
N ALA A 62 1.71 -16.00 -10.71
CA ALA A 62 0.49 -15.25 -10.40
C ALA A 62 0.32 -14.99 -8.90
N PHE A 63 0.55 -15.99 -8.05
CA PHE A 63 0.51 -15.80 -6.60
C PHE A 63 1.62 -14.88 -6.09
N TYR A 64 2.82 -14.93 -6.69
CA TYR A 64 3.89 -14.02 -6.36
C TYR A 64 3.56 -12.57 -6.73
N ILE A 65 3.11 -12.32 -7.96
CA ILE A 65 2.71 -10.99 -8.43
C ILE A 65 1.55 -10.47 -7.60
N ALA A 66 0.53 -11.28 -7.31
CA ALA A 66 -0.63 -10.84 -6.54
C ALA A 66 -0.24 -10.30 -5.15
N ARG A 67 0.80 -10.88 -4.52
CA ARG A 67 1.20 -10.60 -3.14
C ARG A 67 2.35 -9.61 -2.97
N THR A 68 3.17 -9.36 -4.00
CA THR A 68 4.39 -8.55 -3.88
C THR A 68 4.21 -7.15 -4.48
N GLY A 69 5.14 -6.24 -4.19
CA GLY A 69 4.97 -4.81 -4.48
C GLY A 69 3.70 -4.28 -3.80
N ARG A 70 2.90 -3.46 -4.51
CA ARG A 70 1.52 -3.19 -4.10
C ARG A 70 0.62 -4.39 -4.44
N PRO A 71 0.00 -5.07 -3.46
CA PRO A 71 -0.79 -6.26 -3.76
C PRO A 71 -2.03 -5.96 -4.60
N GLY A 72 -2.55 -6.97 -5.31
CA GLY A 72 -3.66 -6.77 -6.24
C GLY A 72 -4.03 -8.02 -7.03
N PRO A 73 -5.04 -7.92 -7.90
CA PRO A 73 -5.57 -9.04 -8.67
C PRO A 73 -4.63 -9.48 -9.81
N VAL A 74 -4.53 -10.80 -10.01
CA VAL A 74 -3.91 -11.43 -11.18
C VAL A 74 -4.90 -12.40 -11.81
N LEU A 75 -5.01 -12.41 -13.14
CA LEU A 75 -5.86 -13.34 -13.88
C LEU A 75 -5.03 -14.52 -14.42
N ILE A 76 -5.58 -15.73 -14.37
CA ILE A 76 -5.09 -16.90 -15.08
C ILE A 76 -6.24 -17.47 -15.90
N ASP A 77 -6.18 -17.30 -17.21
CA ASP A 77 -7.14 -17.83 -18.15
C ASP A 77 -6.66 -19.19 -18.68
N VAL A 78 -7.46 -20.23 -18.49
CA VAL A 78 -7.08 -21.62 -18.76
C VAL A 78 -8.04 -22.24 -19.79
N PRO A 79 -7.60 -22.43 -21.05
CA PRO A 79 -8.35 -23.13 -22.09
C PRO A 79 -8.78 -24.54 -21.68
N LYS A 80 -9.97 -24.95 -22.13
CA LYS A 80 -10.55 -26.26 -21.79
C LYS A 80 -9.63 -27.44 -22.09
N ASP A 81 -8.99 -27.44 -23.26
CA ASP A 81 -8.06 -28.48 -23.68
C ASP A 81 -6.83 -28.55 -22.78
N VAL A 82 -6.31 -27.41 -22.33
CA VAL A 82 -5.24 -27.33 -21.32
C VAL A 82 -5.69 -27.87 -19.96
N GLN A 83 -6.91 -27.55 -19.51
CA GLN A 83 -7.47 -28.07 -18.26
C GLN A 83 -7.61 -29.60 -18.26
N THR A 84 -7.90 -30.20 -19.42
CA THR A 84 -8.09 -31.66 -19.55
C THR A 84 -6.83 -32.43 -19.94
N ALA A 85 -5.75 -31.73 -20.30
CA ALA A 85 -4.49 -32.35 -20.66
C ALA A 85 -3.79 -32.94 -19.43
N SER A 86 -2.84 -33.84 -19.67
CA SER A 86 -1.99 -34.43 -18.63
C SER A 86 -0.54 -34.21 -19.01
N THR A 87 0.28 -33.85 -18.02
CA THR A 87 1.72 -33.67 -18.16
C THR A 87 2.41 -34.11 -16.88
N GLU A 88 3.73 -34.29 -16.94
CA GLU A 88 4.52 -34.55 -15.73
C GLU A 88 4.56 -33.28 -14.87
N PHE A 89 4.18 -33.40 -13.60
CA PHE A 89 4.25 -32.27 -12.69
C PHE A 89 5.69 -32.05 -12.21
N VAL A 90 6.29 -30.96 -12.68
CA VAL A 90 7.57 -30.46 -12.17
C VAL A 90 7.28 -29.19 -11.38
N TYR A 91 7.59 -29.22 -10.08
CA TYR A 91 7.45 -28.01 -9.27
C TYR A 91 8.53 -27.00 -9.69
N PRO A 92 8.15 -25.76 -10.04
CA PRO A 92 9.12 -24.74 -10.40
C PRO A 92 9.83 -24.25 -9.14
N ASP A 93 11.05 -24.73 -8.88
CA ASP A 93 11.85 -24.35 -7.71
C ASP A 93 12.80 -23.17 -7.97
N ASP A 94 13.05 -22.82 -9.24
CA ASP A 94 13.94 -21.71 -9.61
C ASP A 94 13.47 -20.38 -9.03
N PRO A 95 14.35 -19.43 -8.69
CA PRO A 95 13.94 -18.11 -8.26
C PRO A 95 13.00 -17.45 -9.27
N ILE A 96 11.92 -16.81 -8.78
CA ILE A 96 11.00 -16.08 -9.66
C ILE A 96 11.73 -14.90 -10.25
N ASN A 97 11.81 -14.85 -11.58
CA ASN A 97 12.49 -13.80 -12.32
C ASN A 97 11.57 -13.24 -13.41
N LEU A 98 10.85 -12.19 -13.05
CA LEU A 98 9.88 -11.55 -13.92
C LEU A 98 10.50 -10.32 -14.61
N PRO A 99 10.48 -10.22 -15.94
CA PRO A 99 11.07 -9.10 -16.66
C PRO A 99 10.50 -7.75 -16.20
N GLY A 100 11.37 -6.88 -15.68
CA GLY A 100 11.00 -5.53 -15.25
C GLY A 100 10.19 -5.45 -13.96
N TYR A 101 10.00 -6.57 -13.23
CA TYR A 101 9.27 -6.61 -11.98
C TYR A 101 10.18 -6.95 -10.81
N HIS A 102 10.65 -5.90 -10.13
CA HIS A 102 11.54 -6.00 -8.98
C HIS A 102 11.01 -5.10 -7.85
N PRO A 103 10.11 -5.61 -6.99
CA PRO A 103 9.62 -4.87 -5.84
C PRO A 103 10.78 -4.41 -4.94
N PRO A 104 10.87 -3.12 -4.60
CA PRO A 104 11.96 -2.65 -3.75
C PRO A 104 11.75 -3.10 -2.31
N GLU A 105 12.82 -3.57 -1.67
CA GLU A 105 12.73 -4.07 -0.30
C GLU A 105 13.11 -3.00 0.73
N ARG A 106 14.11 -2.16 0.45
CA ARG A 106 14.70 -1.26 1.46
C ARG A 106 14.96 0.15 0.94
N ALA A 107 14.97 1.11 1.86
CA ALA A 107 15.44 2.45 1.59
C ALA A 107 16.98 2.49 1.47
N THR A 108 17.47 3.44 0.67
CA THR A 108 18.89 3.81 0.65
C THR A 108 19.28 4.55 1.93
N ASP A 109 20.56 4.51 2.29
CA ASP A 109 21.05 5.18 3.51
C ASP A 109 20.82 6.70 3.47
N GLN A 110 20.90 7.31 2.29
CA GLN A 110 20.59 8.73 2.11
C GLN A 110 19.11 9.04 2.38
N GLN A 111 18.18 8.23 1.84
CA GLN A 111 16.75 8.41 2.11
C GLN A 111 16.42 8.25 3.60
N VAL A 112 17.07 7.30 4.28
CA VAL A 112 16.93 7.13 5.74
C VAL A 112 17.46 8.35 6.47
N ALA A 113 18.62 8.88 6.08
CA ALA A 113 19.19 10.09 6.67
C ALA A 113 18.29 11.31 6.50
N ASP A 114 17.77 11.54 5.28
CA ASP A 114 16.88 12.67 4.97
C ASP A 114 15.56 12.58 5.77
N ALA A 115 14.97 11.38 5.88
CA ALA A 115 13.79 11.16 6.70
C ALA A 115 14.07 11.40 8.19
N LEU A 116 15.22 10.93 8.69
CA LEU A 116 15.63 11.12 10.08
C LEU A 116 15.88 12.59 10.43
N GLU A 117 16.44 13.38 9.51
CA GLU A 117 16.62 14.81 9.69
C GLU A 117 15.28 15.51 9.95
N LEU A 118 14.29 15.26 9.08
CA LEU A 118 12.94 15.82 9.22
C LEU A 118 12.24 15.34 10.50
N ILE A 119 12.24 14.02 10.77
CA ILE A 119 11.57 13.44 11.96
C ILE A 119 12.15 13.99 13.26
N ASN A 120 13.48 14.12 13.32
CA ASN A 120 14.16 14.60 14.53
C ASN A 120 14.06 16.12 14.68
N GLY A 121 13.92 16.87 13.58
CA GLY A 121 13.74 18.33 13.57
C GLY A 121 12.32 18.80 13.83
N ALA A 122 11.31 17.94 13.64
CA ALA A 122 9.90 18.32 13.79
C ALA A 122 9.48 18.58 15.25
N GLU A 123 8.64 19.59 15.45
CA GLU A 123 7.97 19.92 16.71
C GLU A 123 6.54 19.39 16.74
N LYS A 124 5.81 19.50 15.63
CA LYS A 124 4.41 19.08 15.46
C LYS A 124 4.22 17.99 14.40
N PRO A 125 4.93 16.84 14.47
CA PRO A 125 4.76 15.78 13.49
C PRO A 125 3.42 15.06 13.67
N VAL A 126 2.88 14.54 12.57
CA VAL A 126 1.74 13.63 12.52
C VAL A 126 2.06 12.48 11.57
N ILE A 127 1.76 11.25 11.97
CA ILE A 127 1.77 10.09 11.06
C ILE A 127 0.36 9.93 10.49
N LEU A 128 0.28 9.73 9.17
CA LEU A 128 -0.92 9.28 8.50
C LEU A 128 -0.71 7.84 8.02
N ALA A 129 -1.29 6.89 8.74
CA ALA A 129 -1.17 5.47 8.51
C ALA A 129 -2.26 4.95 7.57
N GLY A 130 -1.86 4.32 6.46
CA GLY A 130 -2.78 3.65 5.54
C GLY A 130 -2.72 2.13 5.60
N HIS A 131 -3.31 1.52 4.57
CA HIS A 131 -3.41 0.07 4.44
C HIS A 131 -2.04 -0.62 4.44
N GLY A 132 -1.01 0.04 3.89
CA GLY A 132 0.34 -0.52 3.79
C GLY A 132 0.96 -0.86 5.15
N VAL A 133 0.51 -0.26 6.25
CA VAL A 133 0.91 -0.69 7.61
C VAL A 133 0.51 -2.13 7.86
N LEU A 134 -0.76 -2.46 7.58
CA LEU A 134 -1.31 -3.81 7.78
C LEU A 134 -0.68 -4.80 6.78
N MET A 135 -0.54 -4.39 5.51
CA MET A 135 -0.04 -5.25 4.45
C MET A 135 1.44 -5.63 4.65
N SER A 136 2.22 -4.72 5.21
CA SER A 136 3.63 -4.94 5.54
C SER A 136 3.80 -5.63 6.92
N GLY A 137 2.73 -5.80 7.69
CA GLY A 137 2.80 -6.35 9.06
C GLY A 137 3.45 -5.41 10.07
N ALA A 138 3.52 -4.11 9.77
CA ALA A 138 4.36 -3.12 10.44
C ALA A 138 3.72 -2.47 11.68
N MET A 139 2.69 -3.09 12.27
CA MET A 139 1.92 -2.51 13.38
C MET A 139 2.78 -2.31 14.63
N ALA A 140 3.69 -3.25 14.91
CA ALA A 140 4.57 -3.19 16.07
C ALA A 140 5.62 -2.09 15.91
N GLU A 141 6.22 -1.99 14.73
CA GLU A 141 7.21 -0.99 14.35
C GLU A 141 6.60 0.41 14.33
N LEU A 142 5.39 0.57 13.79
CA LEU A 142 4.64 1.82 13.87
C LEU A 142 4.43 2.24 15.33
N THR A 143 3.96 1.32 16.18
CA THR A 143 3.75 1.58 17.61
C THR A 143 5.06 1.98 18.29
N GLN A 144 6.16 1.29 17.99
CA GLN A 144 7.48 1.60 18.54
C GLN A 144 7.96 3.01 18.12
N LEU A 145 7.77 3.41 16.87
CA LEU A 145 8.10 4.75 16.39
C LEU A 145 7.29 5.81 17.15
N VAL A 146 5.98 5.58 17.29
CA VAL A 146 5.03 6.46 17.99
C VAL A 146 5.42 6.62 19.44
N GLU A 147 5.72 5.55 20.16
CA GLU A 147 6.11 5.59 21.57
C GLU A 147 7.47 6.26 21.77
N LYS A 148 8.43 6.01 20.87
CA LYS A 148 9.78 6.56 20.97
C LYS A 148 9.80 8.07 20.79
N ALA A 149 9.00 8.59 19.88
CA ALA A 149 9.01 10.00 19.49
C ALA A 149 7.72 10.76 19.88
N THR A 150 6.76 10.11 20.53
CA THR A 150 5.46 10.68 20.91
C THR A 150 4.80 11.37 19.71
N ILE A 151 4.62 10.61 18.61
CA ILE A 151 4.05 11.15 17.36
C ILE A 151 2.56 10.73 17.26
N PRO A 152 1.61 11.68 17.24
CA PRO A 152 0.21 11.41 16.96
C PRO A 152 -0.01 10.69 15.62
N VAL A 153 -0.97 9.77 15.57
CA VAL A 153 -1.29 8.96 14.39
C VAL A 153 -2.75 9.14 14.03
N ALA A 154 -3.00 9.60 12.81
CA ALA A 154 -4.29 9.45 12.15
C ALA A 154 -4.24 8.27 11.17
N THR A 155 -5.39 7.68 10.86
CA THR A 155 -5.46 6.59 9.87
C THR A 155 -6.32 6.98 8.66
N THR A 156 -6.04 6.38 7.51
CA THR A 156 -7.06 6.29 6.45
C THR A 156 -8.11 5.25 6.84
N LEU A 157 -9.20 5.13 6.07
CA LEU A 157 -10.21 4.09 6.28
C LEU A 157 -9.60 2.68 6.26
N LEU A 158 -8.75 2.40 5.27
CA LEU A 158 -8.07 1.10 5.13
C LEU A 158 -6.88 0.92 6.09
N GLY A 159 -6.42 1.99 6.74
CA GLY A 159 -5.39 1.94 7.77
C GLY A 159 -5.92 1.67 9.18
N ILE A 160 -7.25 1.64 9.36
CA ILE A 160 -7.86 1.32 10.66
C ILE A 160 -7.39 -0.07 11.11
N GLY A 161 -6.88 -0.15 12.34
CA GLY A 161 -6.26 -1.37 12.89
C GLY A 161 -4.73 -1.37 12.83
N GLY A 162 -4.11 -0.41 12.14
CA GLY A 162 -2.64 -0.27 12.13
C GLY A 162 -2.03 0.07 13.50
N MET A 163 -2.83 0.61 14.42
CA MET A 163 -2.48 0.88 15.81
C MET A 163 -3.72 0.68 16.71
N PRO A 164 -3.57 0.26 17.99
CA PRO A 164 -4.70 0.13 18.89
C PRO A 164 -5.53 1.41 19.00
N ALA A 165 -6.85 1.30 18.92
CA ALA A 165 -7.77 2.44 19.05
C ALA A 165 -7.68 3.13 20.42
N SER A 166 -7.31 2.37 21.46
CA SER A 166 -7.13 2.87 22.82
C SER A 166 -5.79 3.57 23.05
N HIS A 167 -4.87 3.54 22.09
CA HIS A 167 -3.57 4.17 22.25
C HIS A 167 -3.73 5.71 22.33
N PRO A 168 -3.10 6.41 23.27
CA PRO A 168 -3.33 7.85 23.50
C PRO A 168 -2.97 8.72 22.28
N CYS A 169 -1.99 8.30 21.49
CA CYS A 169 -1.62 8.98 20.24
C CYS A 169 -2.55 8.65 19.05
N ASN A 170 -3.57 7.81 19.21
CA ASN A 170 -4.52 7.51 18.14
C ASN A 170 -5.52 8.67 17.97
N LEU A 171 -5.52 9.29 16.80
CA LEU A 171 -6.41 10.39 16.44
C LEU A 171 -7.72 9.94 15.78
N GLY A 172 -7.83 8.64 15.48
CA GLY A 172 -8.90 8.07 14.68
C GLY A 172 -8.70 8.27 13.18
N MET A 173 -9.77 8.04 12.43
CA MET A 173 -9.75 8.16 10.97
C MET A 173 -9.69 9.64 10.56
N MET A 174 -8.84 10.00 9.61
CA MET A 174 -8.87 11.29 8.93
C MET A 174 -9.76 11.19 7.67
N GLY A 175 -10.37 12.29 7.24
CA GLY A 175 -11.09 12.33 5.96
C GLY A 175 -12.31 13.23 5.97
N MET A 176 -13.04 13.18 4.86
CA MET A 176 -14.37 13.77 4.68
C MET A 176 -15.34 13.43 5.83
N HIS A 177 -15.25 12.21 6.37
CA HIS A 177 -16.01 11.72 7.52
C HIS A 177 -15.11 11.25 8.66
N GLY A 178 -13.88 11.77 8.72
CA GLY A 178 -12.94 11.52 9.79
C GLY A 178 -13.22 12.37 11.03
N THR A 179 -12.42 12.20 12.07
CA THR A 179 -12.48 13.02 13.27
C THR A 179 -12.01 14.44 12.97
N ALA A 180 -12.71 15.44 13.52
CA ALA A 180 -12.31 16.84 13.36
C ALA A 180 -10.89 17.08 13.92
N MET A 181 -10.57 16.44 15.04
CA MET A 181 -9.25 16.46 15.66
C MET A 181 -8.14 15.93 14.73
N ALA A 182 -8.32 14.79 14.04
CA ALA A 182 -7.33 14.27 13.10
C ALA A 182 -7.12 15.23 11.92
N ASN A 183 -8.23 15.77 11.38
CA ASN A 183 -8.18 16.74 10.29
C ASN A 183 -7.42 18.02 10.71
N HIS A 184 -7.72 18.56 11.90
CA HIS A 184 -7.05 19.76 12.42
C HIS A 184 -5.55 19.49 12.66
N ALA A 185 -5.19 18.35 13.27
CA ALA A 185 -3.80 17.99 13.51
C ALA A 185 -2.96 17.92 12.24
N ILE A 186 -3.49 17.37 11.14
CA ILE A 186 -2.79 17.32 9.85
C ILE A 186 -2.61 18.72 9.24
N GLN A 187 -3.58 19.63 9.43
CA GLN A 187 -3.49 21.00 8.94
C GLN A 187 -2.45 21.83 9.71
N GLU A 188 -2.33 21.59 11.01
CA GLU A 188 -1.40 22.28 11.92
C GLU A 188 -0.01 21.63 12.01
N ALA A 189 0.16 20.43 11.43
CA ALA A 189 1.42 19.71 11.45
C ALA A 189 2.54 20.48 10.74
N ASP A 190 3.75 20.41 11.29
CA ASP A 190 4.98 20.86 10.62
C ASP A 190 5.68 19.73 9.83
N LEU A 191 5.30 18.49 10.11
CA LEU A 191 5.73 17.29 9.40
C LEU A 191 4.58 16.30 9.29
N LEU A 192 4.27 15.88 8.07
CA LEU A 192 3.35 14.78 7.78
C LEU A 192 4.15 13.55 7.30
N ILE A 193 4.00 12.43 7.99
CA ILE A 193 4.64 11.16 7.64
C ILE A 193 3.55 10.22 7.10
N ALA A 194 3.44 10.15 5.78
CA ALA A 194 2.50 9.28 5.09
C ALA A 194 3.07 7.86 4.98
N CYS A 195 2.44 6.91 5.66
CA CYS A 195 2.90 5.52 5.78
C CYS A 195 1.97 4.57 5.03
N GLY A 196 2.41 4.06 3.87
CA GLY A 196 1.71 3.01 3.12
C GLY A 196 0.30 3.42 2.71
N MET A 197 0.19 4.60 2.11
CA MET A 197 -1.08 5.25 1.81
C MET A 197 -0.99 6.07 0.52
N ARG A 198 -2.15 6.28 -0.10
CA ARG A 198 -2.31 7.16 -1.26
C ARG A 198 -3.13 8.37 -0.87
N PHE A 199 -2.69 9.55 -1.29
CA PHE A 199 -3.39 10.81 -1.01
C PHE A 199 -4.68 10.90 -1.84
N ASP A 200 -5.67 10.05 -1.54
CA ASP A 200 -6.95 10.00 -2.22
C ASP A 200 -7.81 11.23 -1.87
N ASP A 201 -8.80 11.51 -2.71
CA ASP A 201 -9.62 12.71 -2.63
C ASP A 201 -10.63 12.72 -1.46
N ARG A 202 -10.88 11.58 -0.80
CA ARG A 202 -11.67 11.47 0.44
C ARG A 202 -10.82 11.69 1.67
N VAL A 203 -9.50 11.50 1.57
CA VAL A 203 -8.50 11.88 2.58
C VAL A 203 -8.14 13.36 2.44
N THR A 204 -7.69 13.81 1.27
CA THR A 204 -7.11 15.16 1.16
C THR A 204 -8.12 16.30 1.07
N GLY A 205 -9.34 16.03 0.59
CA GLY A 205 -10.28 17.09 0.24
C GLY A 205 -9.66 18.04 -0.80
N ASN A 206 -9.47 19.31 -0.44
CA ASN A 206 -8.84 20.29 -1.33
C ASN A 206 -7.30 20.24 -1.24
N LEU A 207 -6.66 19.71 -2.29
CA LEU A 207 -5.21 19.59 -2.40
C LEU A 207 -4.46 20.93 -2.23
N LYS A 208 -5.06 22.07 -2.62
CA LYS A 208 -4.41 23.39 -2.50
C LYS A 208 -4.21 23.84 -1.05
N THR A 209 -5.02 23.30 -0.14
CA THR A 209 -5.04 23.68 1.26
C THR A 209 -4.67 22.50 2.17
N TYR A 210 -4.19 21.39 1.61
CA TYR A 210 -3.91 20.18 2.36
C TYR A 210 -2.53 20.23 3.00
N SER A 211 -2.51 20.21 4.34
CA SER A 211 -1.31 20.26 5.18
C SER A 211 -0.32 21.34 4.69
N PRO A 212 -0.73 22.61 4.66
CA PRO A 212 -0.05 23.67 3.90
C PRO A 212 1.34 24.02 4.46
N ASN A 213 1.54 23.84 5.76
CA ASN A 213 2.75 24.23 6.47
C ASN A 213 3.70 23.06 6.76
N SER A 214 3.32 21.83 6.37
CA SER A 214 4.11 20.66 6.68
C SER A 214 5.16 20.33 5.62
N LYS A 215 6.33 19.91 6.10
CA LYS A 215 7.20 19.00 5.37
C LYS A 215 6.55 17.63 5.25
N LYS A 216 6.85 16.87 4.20
CA LYS A 216 6.16 15.61 3.90
C LYS A 216 7.14 14.49 3.60
N ILE A 217 7.02 13.40 4.34
CA ILE A 217 7.68 12.12 4.07
C ILE A 217 6.61 11.16 3.55
N HIS A 218 6.87 10.45 2.47
CA HIS A 218 5.96 9.45 1.91
C HIS A 218 6.67 8.13 1.70
N LEU A 219 6.25 7.14 2.49
CA LEU A 219 6.76 5.78 2.49
C LEU A 219 5.75 4.92 1.73
N GLU A 220 6.11 4.45 0.55
CA GLU A 220 5.16 3.80 -0.36
C GLU A 220 5.83 2.74 -1.23
N ILE A 221 5.17 1.60 -1.40
CA ILE A 221 5.70 0.46 -2.18
C ILE A 221 5.41 0.62 -3.68
N ASP A 222 4.43 1.46 -4.05
CA ASP A 222 4.12 1.82 -5.43
C ASP A 222 4.78 3.16 -5.82
N ALA A 223 5.88 3.10 -6.57
CA ALA A 223 6.57 4.30 -7.05
C ALA A 223 5.65 5.30 -7.77
N SER A 224 4.58 4.84 -8.42
CA SER A 224 3.67 5.73 -9.13
C SER A 224 2.89 6.64 -8.20
N GLU A 225 2.72 6.29 -6.93
CA GLU A 225 1.95 7.06 -5.95
C GLU A 225 2.76 8.20 -5.31
N ILE A 226 4.09 8.10 -5.34
CA ILE A 226 4.99 9.13 -4.84
C ILE A 226 4.93 10.34 -5.79
N ASN A 227 4.72 11.54 -5.22
CA ASN A 227 4.55 12.80 -5.97
C ASN A 227 3.36 12.84 -6.93
N LYS A 228 2.41 11.89 -6.88
CA LYS A 228 1.24 11.85 -7.76
C LYS A 228 0.26 12.98 -7.48
N ASN A 229 -0.34 12.99 -6.29
CA ASN A 229 -1.35 13.97 -5.90
C ASN A 229 -0.78 15.11 -5.04
N ILE A 230 0.21 14.80 -4.20
CA ILE A 230 0.90 15.75 -3.32
C ILE A 230 2.40 15.59 -3.55
N ARG A 231 3.10 16.70 -3.73
CA ARG A 231 4.57 16.72 -3.79
C ARG A 231 5.14 16.56 -2.39
N VAL A 232 6.15 15.71 -2.25
CA VAL A 232 6.75 15.36 -0.96
C VAL A 232 8.20 15.83 -0.90
N ASP A 233 8.69 16.08 0.31
CA ASP A 233 10.09 16.45 0.54
C ASP A 233 11.00 15.21 0.51
N VAL A 234 10.54 14.09 1.07
CA VAL A 234 11.24 12.80 1.05
C VAL A 234 10.28 11.70 0.60
N GLY A 235 10.56 11.11 -0.57
CA GLY A 235 9.86 9.93 -1.08
C GLY A 235 10.71 8.68 -0.94
N ILE A 236 10.18 7.65 -0.28
CA ILE A 236 10.86 6.36 -0.09
C ILE A 236 10.03 5.27 -0.76
N HIS A 237 10.59 4.72 -1.85
CA HIS A 237 10.04 3.60 -2.60
C HIS A 237 10.60 2.28 -2.06
N ALA A 238 9.94 1.70 -1.05
CA ALA A 238 10.34 0.47 -0.38
C ALA A 238 9.20 -0.09 0.48
N ASP A 239 9.37 -1.32 0.97
CA ASP A 239 8.46 -1.92 1.95
C ASP A 239 8.43 -1.12 3.25
N LEU A 240 7.22 -0.78 3.70
CA LEU A 240 7.03 0.13 4.83
C LEU A 240 7.63 -0.40 6.13
N GLY A 241 7.39 -1.67 6.47
CA GLY A 241 7.92 -2.31 7.67
C GLY A 241 9.44 -2.30 7.68
N THR A 242 10.05 -2.63 6.56
CA THR A 242 11.51 -2.55 6.38
C THR A 242 12.01 -1.12 6.59
N VAL A 243 11.35 -0.11 6.02
CA VAL A 243 11.73 1.29 6.19
C VAL A 243 11.59 1.75 7.65
N LEU A 244 10.51 1.36 8.35
CA LEU A 244 10.35 1.68 9.76
C LEU A 244 11.48 1.06 10.60
N LEU A 245 11.86 -0.19 10.34
CA LEU A 245 13.02 -0.83 10.99
C LEU A 245 14.33 -0.09 10.73
N GLN A 246 14.52 0.49 9.53
CA GLN A 246 15.71 1.28 9.21
C GLN A 246 15.73 2.64 9.94
N ILE A 247 14.57 3.29 10.09
CA ILE A 247 14.46 4.64 10.64
C ILE A 247 14.45 4.61 12.18
N ILE A 248 13.69 3.70 12.81
CA ILE A 248 13.48 3.66 14.27
C ILE A 248 14.79 3.79 15.08
N PRO A 249 15.90 3.10 14.76
CA PRO A 249 17.15 3.22 15.50
C PRO A 249 17.67 4.67 15.58
N GLY A 250 17.59 5.42 14.49
CA GLY A 250 18.09 6.81 14.39
C GLY A 250 17.14 7.88 14.92
N VAL A 251 15.87 7.53 15.19
CA VAL A 251 14.91 8.48 15.77
C VAL A 251 15.31 8.82 17.20
N LYS A 252 15.42 10.12 17.50
CA LYS A 252 15.71 10.63 18.84
C LYS A 252 14.48 10.47 19.73
N LYS A 253 14.70 10.03 20.97
CA LYS A 253 13.64 10.04 21.97
C LYS A 253 13.27 11.49 22.28
N LYS A 254 12.05 11.89 21.92
CA LYS A 254 11.53 13.24 22.15
C LYS A 254 10.11 13.11 22.66
N LYS A 255 9.84 13.73 23.79
CA LYS A 255 8.48 13.86 24.32
C LYS A 255 7.85 15.11 23.71
N ARG A 256 6.71 14.96 23.07
CA ARG A 256 5.96 16.05 22.45
C ARG A 256 4.65 16.28 23.19
N GLU A 257 4.76 16.39 24.52
CA GLU A 257 3.61 16.49 25.44
C GLU A 257 2.75 17.72 25.12
N GLU A 258 3.35 18.89 24.88
CA GLU A 258 2.63 20.10 24.47
C GLU A 258 1.82 19.92 23.17
N TRP A 259 2.39 19.19 22.19
CA TRP A 259 1.68 18.93 20.94
C TRP A 259 0.51 17.97 21.14
N VAL A 260 0.72 16.89 21.89
CA VAL A 260 -0.35 15.94 22.24
C VAL A 260 -1.45 16.61 23.05
N GLU A 261 -1.11 17.48 24.02
CA GLU A 261 -2.08 18.25 24.80
C GLU A 261 -2.86 19.23 23.93
N THR A 262 -2.20 19.92 23.00
CA THR A 262 -2.86 20.81 22.04
C THR A 262 -3.89 20.06 21.21
N ILE A 263 -3.52 18.88 20.68
CA ILE A 263 -4.46 18.04 19.94
C ILE A 263 -5.59 17.53 20.84
N GLY A 264 -5.28 17.18 22.10
CA GLY A 264 -6.26 16.73 23.09
C GLY A 264 -7.39 17.74 23.31
N LYS A 265 -7.09 19.05 23.30
CA LYS A 265 -8.12 20.11 23.43
C LYS A 265 -9.12 20.09 22.28
N TRP A 266 -8.69 19.79 21.05
CA TRP A 266 -9.60 19.68 19.91
C TRP A 266 -10.52 18.46 19.99
N ARG A 267 -10.16 17.45 20.78
CA ARG A 267 -11.06 16.31 21.05
C ARG A 267 -12.26 16.79 21.87
N GLU A 268 -12.03 17.61 22.89
CA GLU A 268 -13.06 18.10 23.80
C GLU A 268 -13.98 19.14 23.15
N GLU A 269 -13.50 19.90 22.16
CA GLU A 269 -14.29 20.90 21.43
C GLU A 269 -15.21 20.31 20.34
N ALA A 270 -14.99 19.05 19.96
CA ALA A 270 -15.72 18.39 18.87
C ALA A 270 -16.86 17.46 19.36
N ASP A 271 -16.91 17.16 20.66
CA ASP A 271 -17.98 16.43 21.34
C ASP A 271 -19.03 17.39 21.95
#